data_AF-W6TAA9-F1
#
_entry.id   AF-W6TAA9-F1
#
_cell.length_a   1.000
_cell.length_b   1.000
_cell.length_c   1.000
_cell.angle_alpha   90.00
_cell.angle_beta   90.00
_cell.angle_gamma   90.00
#
_symmetry.space_group_name_H-M   'P 1'
#
loop_
_entity.id
_entity.type
_entity.pdbx_description
1 polymer ?
#
loop_
_entity_poly.entity_id
_entity_poly.type
_entity_poly.pdbx_seq_one_letter_code
_entity_poly.pdbx_strand_id
1 'polypeptide(L)'
;MMKKHIDWTLSNLFAALLLILGLGLLLVAVITCFGTKISIDAVITAAVLPLAGIIYLHPAPFSILAPTIGIVSLSAGYVSYFSSPHQWWLAIIATLIMAVLLSYGFSLRKTLRQRHSSWYR
;
A
#
# COMPACT_ATOMS: atom_id res chain seq x y z
N MET A 1 -11.80 -10.27 31.75
CA MET A 1 -11.16 -10.38 30.41
C MET A 1 -12.20 -9.99 29.37
N MET A 2 -12.26 -8.69 29.03
CA MET A 2 -13.32 -8.14 28.18
C MET A 2 -13.04 -8.52 26.73
N LYS A 3 -13.87 -9.41 26.15
CA LYS A 3 -13.80 -9.74 24.72
C LYS A 3 -14.08 -8.46 23.93
N LYS A 4 -13.06 -7.89 23.29
CA LYS A 4 -13.25 -6.85 22.28
C LYS A 4 -14.11 -7.46 21.19
N HIS A 5 -15.38 -7.05 21.10
CA HIS A 5 -16.21 -7.32 19.94
C HIS A 5 -15.49 -6.69 18.74
N ILE A 6 -15.01 -7.55 17.84
CA ILE A 6 -14.51 -7.10 16.56
C ILE A 6 -15.76 -6.82 15.74
N ASP A 7 -16.24 -5.58 15.83
CA ASP A 7 -17.29 -5.09 14.94
C ASP A 7 -16.67 -5.00 13.54
N TRP A 8 -16.75 -6.11 12.79
CA TRP A 8 -16.41 -6.16 11.37
C TRP A 8 -17.43 -5.30 10.63
N THR A 9 -17.19 -4.00 10.64
CA THR A 9 -17.93 -3.07 9.78
C THR A 9 -17.71 -3.49 8.33
N LEU A 10 -18.73 -3.29 7.48
CA LEU A 10 -18.64 -3.57 6.04
C LEU A 10 -17.37 -2.96 5.40
N SER A 11 -16.93 -1.82 5.93
CA SER A 11 -15.67 -1.13 5.57
C SER A 11 -14.42 -1.98 5.84
N ASN A 12 -14.34 -2.66 6.98
CA ASN A 12 -13.20 -3.51 7.31
C ASN A 12 -13.15 -4.77 6.43
N LEU A 13 -14.32 -5.34 6.11
CA LEU A 13 -14.44 -6.48 5.20
C LEU A 13 -14.01 -6.09 3.78
N PHE A 14 -14.47 -4.93 3.31
CA PHE A 14 -14.07 -4.37 2.02
C PHE A 14 -12.57 -4.06 1.96
N ALA A 15 -12.02 -3.45 3.02
CA ALA A 15 -10.59 -3.18 3.13
C ALA A 15 -9.74 -4.46 3.10
N ALA A 16 -10.17 -5.50 3.82
CA ALA A 16 -9.50 -6.79 3.82
C ALA A 16 -9.53 -7.44 2.44
N LEU A 17 -10.68 -7.41 1.75
CA LEU A 17 -10.80 -7.91 0.37
C LEU A 17 -9.84 -7.17 -0.59
N LEU A 18 -9.77 -5.84 -0.50
CA LEU A 18 -8.85 -5.03 -1.31
C LEU A 18 -7.38 -5.39 -1.05
N LEU A 19 -7.01 -5.59 0.23
CA LEU A 19 -5.65 -5.99 0.58
C LEU A 19 -5.32 -7.38 0.04
N ILE A 20 -6.21 -8.36 0.24
CA ILE A 20 -6.00 -9.75 -0.20
C ILE A 20 -5.95 -9.84 -1.72
N LEU A 21 -6.88 -9.20 -2.42
CA LEU A 21 -6.91 -9.19 -3.89
C LEU A 21 -5.70 -8.45 -4.46
N GLY A 22 -5.34 -7.31 -3.89
CA GLY A 22 -4.17 -6.55 -4.31
C GLY A 22 -2.86 -7.34 -4.17
N LEU A 23 -2.66 -7.96 -3.00
CA LEU A 23 -1.51 -8.84 -2.75
C LEU A 23 -1.52 -10.08 -3.66
N GLY A 24 -2.69 -10.71 -3.84
CA GLY A 24 -2.84 -11.87 -4.71
C GLY A 24 -2.51 -11.55 -6.16
N LEU A 25 -3.02 -10.43 -6.68
CA LEU A 25 -2.73 -9.96 -8.03
C LEU A 25 -1.25 -9.59 -8.21
N LEU A 26 -0.64 -8.93 -7.21
CA LEU A 26 0.80 -8.66 -7.21
C LEU A 26 1.62 -9.94 -7.30
N LEU A 27 1.31 -10.94 -6.46
CA LEU A 27 2.00 -12.23 -6.48
C LEU A 27 1.83 -12.93 -7.83
N VAL A 28 0.60 -13.00 -8.34
CA VAL A 28 0.33 -13.62 -9.65
C VAL A 28 1.09 -12.90 -10.76
N ALA A 29 1.05 -11.58 -10.82
CA ALA A 29 1.73 -10.79 -11.85
C ALA A 29 3.26 -10.98 -11.84
N VAL A 30 3.85 -11.15 -10.65
CA VAL A 30 5.28 -11.40 -10.49
C VAL A 30 5.63 -12.84 -10.84
N ILE A 31 4.81 -13.82 -10.46
CA ILE A 31 5.08 -15.25 -10.69
C ILE A 31 4.92 -15.63 -12.17
N THR A 32 3.89 -15.14 -12.85
CA THR A 32 3.54 -15.61 -14.20
C THR A 32 4.37 -14.96 -15.30
N CYS A 33 4.73 -13.69 -15.16
CA CYS A 33 5.23 -12.86 -16.26
C CYS A 33 6.38 -11.93 -15.83
N PHE A 34 7.25 -12.37 -14.92
CA PHE A 34 8.33 -11.56 -14.35
C PHE A 34 9.15 -10.80 -15.41
N GLY A 35 9.32 -9.50 -15.21
CA GLY A 35 10.13 -8.62 -16.06
C GLY A 35 9.55 -8.30 -17.44
N THR A 36 8.34 -8.78 -17.76
CA THR A 36 7.65 -8.40 -19.01
C THR A 36 6.86 -7.10 -18.83
N LYS A 37 6.60 -6.38 -19.94
CA LYS A 37 5.77 -5.17 -19.92
C LYS A 37 4.38 -5.39 -19.31
N ILE A 38 3.79 -6.55 -19.56
CA ILE A 38 2.47 -6.94 -19.02
C ILE A 38 2.52 -7.03 -17.49
N SER A 39 3.60 -7.61 -16.93
CA SER A 39 3.78 -7.68 -15.48
C SER A 39 3.98 -6.32 -14.84
N ILE A 40 4.69 -5.40 -15.52
CA ILE A 40 4.86 -4.02 -15.04
C ILE A 40 3.50 -3.33 -14.89
N ASP A 41 2.68 -3.34 -15.95
CA ASP A 41 1.34 -2.72 -15.92
C ASP A 41 0.42 -3.38 -14.88
N ALA A 42 0.48 -4.70 -14.75
CA ALA A 42 -0.27 -5.45 -13.75
C ALA A 42 0.17 -5.10 -12.32
N VAL A 43 1.47 -4.94 -12.07
CA VAL A 43 2.03 -4.58 -10.75
C VAL A 43 1.62 -3.17 -10.35
N ILE A 44 1.66 -2.19 -11.27
CA ILE A 44 1.19 -0.82 -11.00
C ILE A 44 -0.28 -0.85 -10.62
N THR A 45 -1.10 -1.52 -11.44
CA THR A 45 -2.55 -1.58 -11.24
C THR A 45 -2.89 -2.30 -9.93
N ALA A 46 -2.22 -3.42 -9.65
CA ALA A 46 -2.43 -4.20 -8.44
C ALA A 46 -2.00 -3.46 -7.17
N ALA A 47 -0.93 -2.65 -7.22
CA ALA A 47 -0.43 -1.87 -6.09
C ALA A 47 -1.40 -0.75 -5.62
N VAL A 48 -2.36 -0.35 -6.46
CA VAL A 48 -3.41 0.62 -6.08
C VAL A 48 -4.42 0.02 -5.11
N LEU A 49 -4.77 -1.26 -5.26
CA LEU A 49 -5.74 -1.94 -4.41
C LEU A 49 -5.35 -1.94 -2.92
N PRO A 50 -4.13 -2.34 -2.52
CA PRO A 50 -3.77 -2.37 -1.12
C PRO A 50 -3.65 -0.95 -0.54
N LEU A 51 -3.27 0.06 -1.33
CA LEU A 51 -3.35 1.47 -0.91
C LEU A 51 -4.79 1.89 -0.61
N ALA A 52 -5.74 1.58 -1.50
CA ALA A 52 -7.16 1.84 -1.27
C ALA A 52 -7.67 1.09 -0.03
N GLY A 53 -7.25 -0.17 0.16
CA GLY A 53 -7.57 -0.97 1.34
C GLY A 53 -7.18 -0.29 2.65
N ILE A 54 -5.97 0.27 2.75
CA ILE A 54 -5.54 1.02 3.95
C ILE A 54 -6.40 2.28 4.19
N ILE A 55 -6.92 2.92 3.14
CA ILE A 55 -7.77 4.11 3.29
C ILE A 55 -9.06 3.74 4.04
N TYR A 56 -9.68 2.60 3.68
CA TYR A 56 -10.90 2.08 4.28
C TYR A 56 -10.69 1.33 5.61
N LEU A 57 -9.49 0.81 5.85
CA LEU A 57 -9.15 0.15 7.11
C LEU A 57 -8.92 1.22 8.19
N HIS A 58 -9.93 1.49 9.01
CA HIS A 58 -9.83 2.52 10.05
C HIS A 58 -10.19 1.97 11.44
N PRO A 59 -9.29 2.02 12.45
CA PRO A 59 -7.87 2.38 12.40
C PRO A 59 -6.98 1.25 11.83
N ALA A 60 -6.17 1.54 10.81
CA ALA A 60 -5.21 0.57 10.27
C ALA A 60 -4.08 0.30 11.29
N PRO A 61 -3.89 -0.96 11.73
CA PRO A 61 -2.78 -1.30 12.61
C PRO A 61 -1.45 -1.12 11.89
N PHE A 62 -0.42 -0.69 12.62
CA PHE A 62 0.92 -0.49 12.07
C PHE A 62 1.46 -1.77 11.40
N SER A 63 1.12 -2.94 11.94
CA SER A 63 1.48 -4.26 11.39
C SER A 63 0.94 -4.52 9.98
N ILE A 64 -0.09 -3.80 9.52
CA ILE A 64 -0.60 -3.88 8.14
C ILE A 64 -0.07 -2.69 7.34
N LEU A 65 -0.09 -1.50 7.92
CA LEU A 65 0.30 -0.26 7.23
C LEU A 65 1.77 -0.28 6.77
N ALA A 66 2.71 -0.66 7.63
CA ALA A 66 4.14 -0.67 7.29
C ALA A 66 4.50 -1.68 6.18
N PRO A 67 4.07 -2.96 6.23
CA PRO A 67 4.31 -3.90 5.14
C PRO A 67 3.70 -3.44 3.82
N THR A 68 2.51 -2.85 3.87
CA THR A 68 1.83 -2.41 2.64
C THR A 68 2.57 -1.25 1.98
N ILE A 69 3.06 -0.28 2.76
CA ILE A 69 3.95 0.78 2.24
C ILE A 69 5.21 0.17 1.62
N GLY A 70 5.83 -0.79 2.31
CA GLY A 70 7.02 -1.48 1.80
C GLY A 70 6.77 -2.17 0.46
N ILE A 71 5.69 -2.95 0.36
CA ILE A 71 5.31 -3.66 -0.87
C ILE A 71 5.05 -2.69 -2.01
N VAL A 72 4.24 -1.65 -1.80
CA VAL A 72 3.92 -0.66 -2.84
C VAL A 72 5.16 0.11 -3.29
N SER A 73 6.06 0.42 -2.36
CA SER A 73 7.33 1.09 -2.69
C SER A 73 8.28 0.19 -3.47
N LEU A 74 8.31 -1.11 -3.15
CA LEU A 74 9.04 -2.12 -3.92
C LEU A 74 8.42 -2.31 -5.31
N SER A 75 7.09 -2.28 -5.43
CA SER A 75 6.39 -2.31 -6.72
C SER A 75 6.81 -1.12 -7.60
N ALA A 76 6.91 0.09 -7.04
CA ALA A 76 7.40 1.26 -7.77
C ALA A 76 8.86 1.09 -8.24
N GLY A 77 9.72 0.52 -7.39
CA GLY A 77 11.10 0.19 -7.77
C GLY A 77 11.19 -0.86 -8.87
N TYR A 78 10.41 -1.94 -8.76
CA TYR A 78 10.30 -2.99 -9.77
C TYR A 78 9.91 -2.41 -11.13
N VAL A 79 8.86 -1.59 -11.15
CA VAL A 79 8.38 -0.91 -12.36
C VAL A 79 9.49 -0.05 -12.96
N SER A 80 10.12 0.80 -12.14
CA SER A 80 11.21 1.67 -12.60
C SER A 80 12.39 0.88 -13.17
N TYR A 81 12.77 -0.23 -12.53
CA TYR A 81 13.88 -1.09 -12.97
C TYR A 81 13.61 -1.71 -14.35
N PHE A 82 12.42 -2.29 -14.55
CA PHE A 82 12.09 -2.97 -15.80
C PHE A 82 11.64 -2.02 -16.91
N SER A 83 11.19 -0.80 -16.59
CA SER A 83 10.89 0.24 -17.58
C SER A 83 12.14 0.95 -18.12
N SER A 84 13.22 1.04 -17.34
CA SER A 84 14.46 1.73 -17.73
C SER A 84 15.68 0.81 -17.64
N PRO A 85 15.95 -0.04 -18.66
CA PRO A 85 17.11 -0.92 -18.66
C PRO A 85 18.40 -0.09 -18.54
N HIS A 86 19.35 -0.55 -17.70
CA HIS A 86 20.63 0.07 -17.31
C HIS A 86 20.63 1.12 -16.19
N GLN A 87 19.49 1.63 -15.73
CA GLN A 87 19.45 2.63 -14.65
C GLN A 87 18.95 2.04 -13.33
N TRP A 88 19.67 1.05 -12.80
CA TRP A 88 19.33 0.37 -11.54
C TRP A 88 19.21 1.33 -10.34
N TRP A 89 19.94 2.44 -10.37
CA TRP A 89 19.86 3.49 -9.35
C TRP A 89 18.52 4.23 -9.34
N LEU A 90 17.85 4.36 -10.50
CA LEU A 90 16.51 4.95 -10.57
C LEU A 90 15.49 4.12 -9.81
N ALA A 91 15.62 2.78 -9.83
CA ALA A 91 14.73 1.90 -9.09
C ALA A 91 14.84 2.14 -7.58
N ILE A 92 16.06 2.32 -7.06
CA ILE A 92 16.30 2.64 -5.65
C ILE A 92 15.67 3.99 -5.30
N ILE A 93 15.87 5.00 -6.15
CA ILE A 93 15.29 6.33 -5.94
C ILE A 93 13.76 6.27 -5.98
N ALA A 94 13.17 5.56 -6.95
CA ALA A 94 11.74 5.39 -7.06
C ALA A 94 11.16 4.72 -5.81
N THR A 95 11.80 3.66 -5.30
CA THR A 95 11.39 3.02 -4.05
C THR A 95 11.48 3.96 -2.86
N LEU A 96 12.57 4.71 -2.71
CA LEU A 96 12.75 5.64 -1.59
C LEU A 96 11.75 6.80 -1.64
N ILE A 97 11.57 7.43 -2.81
CA ILE A 97 10.60 8.51 -3.00
C ILE A 97 9.20 8.01 -2.66
N MET A 98 8.82 6.83 -3.13
CA MET A 98 7.49 6.30 -2.90
C MET A 98 7.25 5.94 -1.43
N ALA A 99 8.26 5.38 -0.76
CA ALA A 99 8.20 5.11 0.68
C ALA A 99 8.04 6.38 1.50
N VAL A 100 8.79 7.45 1.15
CA VAL A 100 8.70 8.76 1.81
C VAL A 100 7.34 9.39 1.59
N LEU A 101 6.83 9.42 0.36
CA LEU A 101 5.53 9.99 0.02
C LEU A 101 4.38 9.32 0.78
N LEU A 102 4.35 7.99 0.78
CA LEU A 102 3.32 7.24 1.48
C LEU A 102 3.41 7.42 2.99
N SER A 103 4.61 7.30 3.56
CA SER A 103 4.84 7.49 5.00
C SER A 103 4.41 8.89 5.46
N TYR A 104 4.77 9.91 4.68
CA TYR A 104 4.38 11.29 4.95
C TYR A 104 2.87 11.48 4.83
N GLY A 105 2.25 11.00 3.75
CA GLY A 105 0.79 11.12 3.54
C GLY A 105 -0.03 10.48 4.66
N PHE A 106 0.36 9.29 5.14
CA PHE A 106 -0.30 8.65 6.27
C PHE A 106 -0.05 9.37 7.60
N SER A 107 1.16 9.90 7.81
CA SER A 107 1.48 10.72 8.99
C SER A 107 0.60 11.98 9.03
N LEU A 108 0.47 12.68 7.89
CA LEU A 108 -0.32 13.90 7.75
C LEU A 108 -1.80 13.64 8.01
N ARG A 109 -2.34 12.53 7.50
CA ARG A 109 -3.71 12.06 7.81
C ARG A 109 -3.93 11.87 9.30
N LYS A 110 -2.96 11.28 10.01
CA LYS A 110 -3.02 11.09 11.46
C LYS A 110 -3.00 12.43 12.20
N THR A 111 -2.11 13.35 11.82
CA THR A 111 -1.99 14.68 12.43
C THR A 111 -3.26 15.52 12.23
N LEU A 112 -3.82 15.53 11.02
CA LEU A 112 -5.08 16.21 10.70
C LEU A 112 -6.22 15.71 11.58
N ARG A 113 -6.35 14.39 11.73
CA ARG A 113 -7.39 13.77 12.56
C ARG A 113 -7.26 14.14 14.03
N GLN A 114 -6.04 14.15 14.56
CA GLN A 114 -5.77 14.57 15.95
C GLN A 114 -6.11 16.05 16.18
N ARG A 115 -5.81 16.92 15.21
CA ARG A 115 -6.20 18.34 15.27
C ARG A 115 -7.72 18.49 15.25
N HIS A 116 -8.43 17.82 14.33
CA HIS A 116 -9.89 17.88 14.30
C HIS A 116 -10.55 17.37 15.60
N SER A 117 -10.00 16.35 16.27
CA SER A 117 -10.55 15.92 17.57
C SER A 117 -10.28 16.91 18.70
N SER A 118 -9.23 17.72 18.60
CA SER A 118 -8.92 18.75 19.60
C SER A 118 -9.80 20.00 19.50
N TRP A 119 -10.42 20.25 18.35
CA TRP A 119 -11.33 21.38 18.13
C TRP A 119 -12.73 21.17 18.70
N TYR A 120 -13.10 19.92 19.02
CA TYR A 120 -14.37 19.56 19.66
C TYR A 120 -14.29 19.46 21.20
N ARG A 121 -13.16 19.88 21.78
CA ARG A 121 -12.98 20.10 23.22
C ARG A 121 -12.97 21.59 23.50
#